data_AF-A0A2E2I5R3-F1
#
_entry.id   AF-A0A2E2I5R3-F1
#
_cell.length_a   1.000
_cell.length_b   1.000
_cell.length_c   1.000
_cell.angle_alpha   90.00
_cell.angle_beta   90.00
_cell.angle_gamma   90.00
#
_symmetry.space_group_name_H-M   'P 1'
#
loop_
_entity.id
_entity.type
_entity.pdbx_description
1 polymer ?
#
loop_
_entity_poly.entity_id
_entity_poly.type
_entity_poly.pdbx_seq_one_letter_code
_entity_poly.pdbx_strand_id
1 'polypeptide(L)'
;MKVAVHNIVNNIEQDELDAGRLQEVYEIDVKLGKKLDLPSSFNSEIRSDLVRMAVASSRANRRQAYGSRPHRGKLRPMAGMKHSVEWWGKGRGVSRIMRRTGQRRGAQNPHTLGGRRAHGPKVEKDWSRKLNRNERRLAR
;
A
#
# COMPACT_ATOMS: atom_id res chain seq x y z
N MET A 1 -27.18 -24.62 -9.30
CA MET A 1 -28.27 -24.10 -8.44
C MET A 1 -28.92 -22.94 -9.18
N LYS A 2 -30.26 -22.89 -9.28
CA LYS A 2 -30.99 -21.81 -9.95
C LYS A 2 -31.29 -20.68 -8.97
N VAL A 3 -30.90 -19.45 -9.29
CA VAL A 3 -31.11 -18.27 -8.45
C VAL A 3 -32.08 -17.31 -9.12
N ALA A 4 -32.97 -16.72 -8.34
CA ALA A 4 -33.86 -15.65 -8.79
C ALA A 4 -33.04 -14.37 -8.98
N VAL A 5 -33.13 -13.77 -10.16
CA VAL A 5 -32.41 -12.54 -10.50
C VAL A 5 -33.42 -11.41 -10.60
N HIS A 6 -33.02 -10.22 -10.17
CA HIS A 6 -33.81 -9.00 -10.37
C HIS A 6 -33.25 -8.26 -11.58
N ASN A 7 -34.11 -7.93 -12.53
CA ASN A 7 -33.76 -7.13 -13.69
C ASN A 7 -34.01 -5.66 -13.37
N ILE A 8 -33.00 -4.83 -13.58
CA ILE A 8 -33.12 -3.38 -13.51
C ILE A 8 -33.52 -2.90 -14.90
N VAL A 9 -34.67 -2.22 -15.01
CA VAL A 9 -35.20 -1.65 -16.26
C VAL A 9 -35.24 -0.14 -16.09
N ASN A 10 -34.51 0.57 -16.93
CA ASN A 10 -34.60 2.03 -16.98
C ASN A 10 -35.69 2.42 -18.00
N ASN A 11 -36.74 3.08 -17.53
CA ASN A 11 -37.67 3.77 -18.38
C ASN A 11 -37.20 5.23 -18.51
N ILE A 12 -37.05 5.69 -19.75
CA ILE A 12 -36.62 7.04 -20.06
C ILE A 12 -37.78 7.70 -20.79
N GLU A 13 -38.41 8.68 -20.14
CA GLU A 13 -39.43 9.52 -20.75
C GLU A 13 -38.77 10.84 -21.18
N GLN A 14 -38.98 11.22 -22.43
CA GLN A 14 -38.44 12.45 -23.02
C GLN A 14 -39.58 13.29 -23.57
N ASP A 15 -39.72 14.51 -23.07
CA ASP A 15 -40.68 15.48 -23.60
C ASP A 15 -40.05 16.27 -24.77
N GLU A 16 -40.66 16.15 -25.95
CA GLU A 16 -40.33 16.93 -27.15
C GLU A 16 -41.42 17.99 -27.42
N LEU A 17 -41.01 19.26 -27.45
CA LEU A 17 -41.83 20.39 -27.92
C LEU A 17 -41.19 20.98 -29.19
N ASP A 18 -41.94 21.80 -29.95
CA ASP A 18 -41.53 22.40 -31.23
C ASP A 18 -40.18 23.16 -31.20
N ALA A 19 -39.62 23.46 -30.02
CA ALA A 19 -38.32 24.12 -29.84
C ALA A 19 -37.15 23.19 -29.40
N GLY A 20 -37.38 21.88 -29.21
CA GLY A 20 -36.35 20.88 -28.85
C GLY A 20 -36.69 20.01 -27.62
N ARG A 21 -35.81 19.04 -27.29
CA ARG A 21 -35.90 18.18 -26.09
C ARG A 21 -35.63 19.01 -24.82
N LEU A 22 -36.57 19.06 -23.88
CA LEU A 22 -36.48 19.93 -22.69
C LEU A 22 -36.10 19.20 -21.41
N GLN A 23 -36.67 18.02 -21.14
CA GLN A 23 -36.42 17.28 -19.91
C GLN A 23 -36.43 15.76 -20.16
N GLU A 24 -35.44 15.07 -19.60
CA GLU A 24 -35.39 13.62 -19.55
C GLU A 24 -35.68 13.17 -18.13
N VAL A 25 -36.72 12.35 -17.95
CA VAL A 25 -37.03 11.72 -16.67
C VAL A 25 -36.55 10.28 -16.72
N TYR A 26 -35.65 9.93 -15.81
CA TYR A 26 -35.12 8.58 -15.65
C TYR A 26 -35.83 7.89 -14.49
N GLU A 27 -36.66 6.89 -14.78
CA GLU A 27 -37.27 6.02 -13.78
C GLU A 27 -36.56 4.66 -13.78
N ILE A 28 -36.17 4.20 -12.60
CA ILE A 28 -35.45 2.92 -12.42
C ILE A 28 -36.39 1.93 -11.76
N ASP A 29 -36.89 0.97 -12.55
CA ASP A 29 -37.74 -0.10 -12.08
C ASP A 29 -36.95 -1.39 -11.81
N VAL A 30 -37.33 -2.10 -10.74
CA VAL A 30 -36.77 -3.42 -10.42
C VAL A 30 -37.84 -4.48 -10.61
N LYS A 31 -37.69 -5.30 -11.66
CA LYS A 31 -38.63 -6.38 -12.00
C LYS A 31 -38.02 -7.75 -11.69
N LEU A 32 -38.84 -8.71 -11.26
CA LEU A 32 -38.41 -10.10 -11.09
C LEU A 32 -38.05 -10.70 -12.45
N GLY A 33 -36.79 -11.11 -12.59
CA GLY A 33 -36.23 -11.72 -13.79
C GLY A 33 -36.40 -13.23 -13.84
N LYS A 34 -35.93 -13.84 -14.94
CA LYS A 34 -35.90 -15.30 -15.11
C LYS A 34 -34.84 -15.92 -14.20
N LYS A 35 -35.12 -17.13 -13.70
CA LYS A 35 -34.15 -17.89 -12.90
C LYS A 35 -32.93 -18.25 -13.75
N LEU A 36 -31.74 -17.92 -13.26
CA LEU A 36 -30.45 -18.18 -13.92
C LEU A 36 -29.71 -19.31 -13.21
N ASP A 37 -29.03 -20.15 -13.99
CA ASP A 37 -28.16 -21.20 -13.47
C ASP A 37 -26.82 -20.60 -13.01
N LEU A 38 -26.44 -20.87 -11.75
CA LEU A 38 -25.17 -20.42 -11.21
C LEU A 38 -23.98 -21.12 -11.90
N PRO A 39 -22.90 -20.39 -12.20
CA PRO A 39 -21.64 -20.98 -12.67
C PRO A 39 -21.06 -22.02 -11.71
N SER A 40 -20.26 -22.94 -12.25
CA SER A 40 -19.62 -24.02 -11.47
C SER A 40 -18.72 -23.51 -10.33
N SER A 41 -18.19 -22.29 -10.42
CA SER A 41 -17.35 -21.67 -9.37
C SER A 41 -18.04 -21.58 -8.01
N PHE A 42 -19.37 -21.40 -7.99
CA PHE A 42 -20.15 -21.28 -6.74
C PHE A 42 -20.34 -22.61 -6.01
N ASN A 43 -20.04 -23.74 -6.64
CA ASN A 43 -20.11 -25.06 -6.00
C ASN A 43 -18.78 -25.48 -5.36
N SER A 44 -17.72 -24.68 -5.50
CA SER A 44 -16.40 -25.01 -4.95
C SER A 44 -16.34 -24.82 -3.43
N GLU A 45 -15.55 -25.64 -2.75
CA GLU A 45 -15.32 -25.52 -1.30
C GLU A 45 -14.53 -24.23 -0.98
N ILE A 46 -14.97 -23.51 0.05
CA ILE A 46 -14.36 -22.24 0.44
C ILE A 46 -13.12 -22.51 1.32
N ARG A 47 -11.94 -22.38 0.73
CA ARG A 47 -10.64 -22.46 1.42
C ARG A 47 -10.16 -21.10 1.94
N SER A 48 -10.56 -20.78 3.17
CA SER A 48 -10.25 -19.47 3.79
C SER A 48 -8.76 -19.20 4.03
N ASP A 49 -7.95 -20.26 4.19
CA ASP A 49 -6.49 -20.22 4.29
C ASP A 49 -5.85 -19.65 3.01
N LEU A 50 -6.21 -20.20 1.85
CA LEU A 50 -5.70 -19.77 0.55
C LEU A 50 -6.11 -18.34 0.22
N VAL A 51 -7.36 -17.97 0.54
CA VAL A 51 -7.85 -16.60 0.36
C VAL A 51 -7.02 -15.61 1.20
N ARG A 52 -6.74 -15.93 2.46
CA ARG A 52 -5.90 -15.08 3.33
C ARG A 52 -4.48 -14.93 2.78
N MET A 53 -3.87 -16.03 2.30
CA MET A 53 -2.55 -15.99 1.68
C MET A 53 -2.54 -15.14 0.39
N ALA A 54 -3.56 -15.30 -0.45
CA ALA A 54 -3.71 -14.55 -1.69
C ALA A 54 -3.86 -13.04 -1.44
N VAL A 55 -4.70 -12.66 -0.48
CA VAL A 55 -4.88 -11.26 -0.07
C VAL A 55 -3.58 -10.68 0.50
N ALA A 56 -2.88 -11.42 1.37
CA ALA A 56 -1.62 -10.96 1.94
C ALA A 56 -0.53 -10.76 0.87
N SER A 57 -0.41 -11.68 -0.09
CA SER A 57 0.50 -11.55 -1.25
C SER A 57 0.13 -10.34 -2.12
N SER A 58 -1.14 -10.17 -2.46
CA SER A 58 -1.63 -9.05 -3.27
C SER A 58 -1.34 -7.69 -2.61
N ARG A 59 -1.61 -7.57 -1.30
CA ARG A 59 -1.32 -6.35 -0.53
C ARG A 59 0.16 -6.05 -0.45
N ALA A 60 0.99 -7.09 -0.24
CA ALA A 60 2.44 -6.94 -0.19
C ALA A 60 3.00 -6.45 -1.54
N ASN A 61 2.53 -7.01 -2.65
CA ASN A 61 2.99 -6.65 -4.00
C ASN A 61 2.49 -5.27 -4.47
N ARG A 62 1.40 -4.74 -3.90
CA ARG A 62 0.92 -3.38 -4.18
C ARG A 62 1.74 -2.30 -3.46
N ARG A 63 2.52 -2.67 -2.43
CA ARG A 63 3.22 -1.71 -1.59
C ARG A 63 4.33 -1.00 -2.35
N GLN A 64 4.41 0.33 -2.22
CA GLN A 64 5.55 1.10 -2.72
C GLN A 64 6.76 1.00 -1.77
N ALA A 65 7.95 0.88 -2.36
CA ALA A 65 9.19 0.86 -1.60
C ALA A 65 9.42 2.20 -0.90
N TYR A 66 9.83 2.16 0.36
CA TYR A 66 10.09 3.33 1.18
C TYR A 66 11.32 3.10 2.03
N GLY A 67 12.00 4.17 2.39
CA GLY A 67 13.18 4.08 3.24
C GLY A 67 13.93 5.38 3.37
N SER A 68 14.84 5.43 4.35
CA SER A 68 15.78 6.53 4.45
C SER A 68 16.77 6.51 3.29
N ARG A 69 17.32 7.68 2.93
CA ARG A 69 18.33 7.78 1.87
C ARG A 69 19.49 6.80 2.12
N PRO A 70 19.83 5.92 1.17
CA PRO A 70 20.91 4.96 1.36
C PRO A 70 22.23 5.69 1.52
N HIS A 71 23.07 5.20 2.44
CA HIS A 71 24.42 5.71 2.60
C HIS A 71 25.28 5.18 1.44
N ARG A 72 25.55 6.04 0.45
CA ARG A 72 26.45 5.72 -0.67
C ARG A 72 27.67 6.63 -0.62
N GLY A 73 28.64 6.25 0.20
CA GLY A 73 29.89 6.98 0.41
C GLY A 73 29.71 8.37 1.04
N LYS A 74 30.76 9.20 0.92
CA LYS A 74 30.82 10.55 1.51
C LYS A 74 29.89 11.57 0.83
N LEU A 75 29.62 11.41 -0.46
CA LEU A 75 28.75 12.32 -1.24
C LEU A 75 27.26 12.15 -0.91
N ARG A 76 26.84 10.93 -0.54
CA ARG A 76 25.43 10.63 -0.24
C ARG A 76 25.24 10.05 1.17
N PRO A 77 25.50 10.82 2.25
CA PRO A 77 25.25 10.38 3.61
C PRO A 77 23.76 10.18 3.88
N MET A 78 23.48 9.21 4.75
CA MET A 78 22.16 8.96 5.31
C MET A 78 21.68 10.18 6.13
N ALA A 79 20.37 10.26 6.37
CA ALA A 79 19.83 11.22 7.32
C ALA A 79 20.52 11.09 8.69
N GLY A 80 20.85 12.22 9.31
CA GLY A 80 21.60 12.28 10.57
C GLY A 80 23.12 12.15 10.46
N MET A 81 23.66 11.93 9.24
CA MET A 81 25.10 11.87 8.97
C MET A 81 25.62 13.04 8.12
N LYS A 82 24.82 14.09 7.92
CA LYS A 82 25.16 15.26 7.07
C LYS A 82 26.01 16.32 7.80
N HIS A 83 26.73 15.93 8.84
CA HIS A 83 27.55 16.85 9.64
C HIS A 83 28.98 16.32 9.74
N SER A 84 29.94 17.23 9.67
CA SER A 84 31.30 16.98 10.12
C SER A 84 31.28 16.74 11.62
N VAL A 85 31.89 15.64 12.03
CA VAL A 85 31.93 15.22 13.42
C VAL A 85 33.33 14.85 13.82
N GLU A 86 33.61 15.06 15.09
CA GLU A 86 34.85 14.67 15.73
C GLU A 86 34.56 14.04 17.08
N TRP A 87 35.50 13.22 17.54
CA TRP A 87 35.52 12.74 18.91
C TRP A 87 36.54 13.56 19.69
N TRP A 88 36.13 14.13 20.82
CA TRP A 88 36.96 15.03 21.61
C TRP A 88 38.10 14.36 22.41
N GLY A 89 38.23 13.05 22.34
CA GLY A 89 39.21 12.32 23.12
C GLY A 89 38.74 11.96 24.53
N LYS A 90 39.66 11.37 25.29
CA LYS A 90 39.48 11.01 26.71
C LYS A 90 39.80 12.23 27.60
N GLY A 91 39.52 12.15 28.91
CA GLY A 91 39.98 13.15 29.88
C GLY A 91 39.20 14.47 29.93
N ARG A 92 38.03 14.56 29.28
CA ARG A 92 37.20 15.79 29.24
C ARG A 92 35.87 15.69 30.03
N GLY A 93 35.70 14.65 30.84
CA GLY A 93 34.47 14.45 31.64
C GLY A 93 33.18 14.29 30.83
N VAL A 94 33.27 13.88 29.56
CA VAL A 94 32.12 13.73 28.66
C VAL A 94 32.11 12.36 27.98
N SER A 95 30.93 11.93 27.53
CA SER A 95 30.75 10.67 26.80
C SER A 95 31.53 10.64 25.47
N ARG A 96 31.96 9.43 25.07
CA ARG A 96 32.77 9.16 23.86
C ARG A 96 31.96 9.15 22.55
N ILE A 97 30.85 9.88 22.51
CA ILE A 97 30.00 9.97 21.31
C ILE A 97 30.65 10.89 20.28
N MET A 98 30.30 10.71 19.00
CA MET A 98 30.64 11.66 17.96
C MET A 98 29.90 12.98 18.22
N ARG A 99 30.61 14.10 18.13
CA ARG A 99 30.05 15.45 18.29
C ARG A 99 30.25 16.25 17.02
N ARG A 100 29.38 17.22 16.75
CA ARG A 100 29.62 18.16 15.64
C ARG A 100 30.93 18.91 15.88
N THR A 101 31.75 19.02 14.85
CA THR A 101 33.06 19.69 14.94
C THR A 101 32.89 21.10 15.52
N GLY A 102 33.69 21.43 16.55
CA GLY A 102 33.62 22.72 17.25
C GLY A 102 32.39 22.93 18.15
N GLN A 103 31.54 21.91 18.38
CA GLN A 103 30.33 22.04 19.18
C GLN A 103 30.20 20.93 20.24
N ARG A 104 29.53 21.24 21.37
CA ARG A 104 29.20 20.25 22.42
C ARG A 104 28.15 19.22 21.97
N ARG A 105 27.46 19.42 20.85
CA ARG A 105 26.28 18.62 20.47
C ARG A 105 26.68 17.25 19.90
N GLY A 106 26.14 16.17 20.48
CA GLY A 106 26.26 14.81 19.95
C GLY A 106 25.54 14.67 18.60
N ALA A 107 26.11 13.88 17.69
CA ALA A 107 25.59 13.67 16.34
C ALA A 107 25.89 12.25 15.84
N GLN A 108 25.29 11.88 14.69
CA GLN A 108 25.41 10.59 13.98
C GLN A 108 24.91 9.34 14.71
N ASN A 109 25.06 9.24 16.02
CA ASN A 109 24.68 8.05 16.79
C ASN A 109 23.16 7.91 16.91
N PRO A 110 22.61 6.69 16.94
CA PRO A 110 21.17 6.46 17.00
C PRO A 110 20.49 6.98 18.27
N HIS A 111 21.23 7.03 19.39
CA HIS A 111 20.73 7.58 20.65
C HIS A 111 20.85 9.12 20.74
N THR A 112 21.44 9.78 19.74
CA THR A 112 21.59 11.25 19.74
C THR A 112 20.44 11.92 19.00
N LEU A 113 20.03 13.09 19.48
CA LEU A 113 19.01 13.89 18.81
C LEU A 113 19.47 14.32 17.41
N GLY A 114 18.79 13.80 16.38
CA GLY A 114 19.12 14.05 14.98
C GLY A 114 20.22 13.15 14.43
N GLY A 115 20.62 12.08 15.13
CA GLY A 115 21.49 11.04 14.61
C GLY A 115 20.80 10.06 13.65
N ARG A 116 21.57 9.13 13.09
CA ARG A 116 21.05 8.14 12.13
C ARG A 116 20.28 7.04 12.84
N ARG A 117 19.25 6.46 12.22
CA ARG A 117 18.67 5.21 12.70
C ARG A 117 19.63 4.03 12.46
N ALA A 118 19.78 3.12 13.42
CA ALA A 118 20.65 1.96 13.28
C ALA A 118 20.13 0.95 12.23
N HIS A 119 18.86 0.56 12.36
CA HIS A 119 18.17 -0.36 11.43
C HIS A 119 16.88 0.29 10.91
N GLY A 120 17.04 1.40 10.18
CA GLY A 120 15.91 2.10 9.54
C GLY A 120 15.35 1.34 8.32
N PRO A 121 14.15 1.74 7.83
CA PRO A 121 13.60 1.18 6.61
C PRO A 121 14.51 1.49 5.42
N LYS A 122 14.71 0.49 4.56
CA LYS A 122 15.53 0.58 3.35
C LYS A 122 14.66 0.35 2.12
N VAL A 123 14.90 1.17 1.08
CA VAL A 123 14.23 1.03 -0.22
C VAL A 123 14.58 -0.30 -0.88
N GLU A 124 15.78 -0.82 -0.63
CA GLU A 124 16.30 -2.10 -1.15
C GLU A 124 15.61 -3.33 -0.56
N LYS A 125 14.77 -3.18 0.47
CA LYS A 125 14.07 -4.31 1.06
C LYS A 125 13.03 -4.83 0.09
N ASP A 126 13.11 -6.12 -0.24
CA ASP A 126 12.05 -6.80 -0.99
C ASP A 126 10.84 -7.03 -0.08
N TRP A 127 9.71 -6.44 -0.48
CA TRP A 127 8.41 -6.61 0.17
C TRP A 127 7.51 -7.58 -0.57
N SER A 128 7.92 -8.01 -1.77
CA SER A 128 7.13 -8.88 -2.60
C SER A 128 6.94 -10.25 -1.94
N ARG A 129 5.78 -10.85 -2.19
CA ARG A 129 5.47 -12.20 -1.75
C ARG A 129 5.01 -13.00 -2.94
N LYS A 130 5.81 -14.00 -3.32
CA LYS A 130 5.46 -14.96 -4.36
C LYS A 130 4.30 -15.83 -3.88
N LEU A 131 3.34 -16.06 -4.77
CA LEU A 131 2.24 -17.00 -4.60
C LEU A 131 2.11 -17.81 -5.89
N ASN A 132 1.87 -19.11 -5.76
CA ASN A 132 1.75 -20.01 -6.89
C ASN A 132 0.54 -19.66 -7.75
N ARG A 133 0.63 -19.92 -9.07
CA ARG A 133 -0.45 -19.62 -10.01
C ARG A 133 -1.72 -20.41 -9.71
N ASN A 134 -1.57 -21.68 -9.32
CA ASN A 134 -2.68 -22.57 -9.01
C ASN A 134 -3.42 -22.12 -7.74
N GLU A 135 -2.69 -21.78 -6.68
CA GLU A 135 -3.26 -21.23 -5.44
C GLU A 135 -3.99 -19.91 -5.70
N ARG A 136 -3.41 -19.02 -6.52
CA ARG A 136 -4.06 -17.76 -6.91
C ARG A 136 -5.36 -17.98 -7.66
N ARG A 137 -5.41 -19.00 -8.53
CA ARG A 137 -6.62 -19.35 -9.30
C ARG A 137 -7.69 -19.96 -8.40
N LEU A 138 -7.30 -20.76 -7.41
CA LEU A 138 -8.22 -21.40 -6.48
C LEU A 138 -8.81 -20.40 -5.46
N ALA A 139 -8.07 -19.34 -5.14
CA ALA A 139 -8.52 -18.28 -4.23
C ALA A 139 -9.39 -17.19 -4.88
N ARG A 140 -9.62 -17.24 -6.20
CA ARG A 140 -10.34 -16.23 -6.99
C ARG A 140 -11.69 -16.77 -7.43
#